data_AF-A0A846NTY1-F1
#
_entry.id   AF-A0A846NTY1-F1
#
_cell.length_a   1.000
_cell.length_b   1.000
_cell.length_c   1.000
_cell.angle_alpha   90.00
_cell.angle_beta   90.00
_cell.angle_gamma   90.00
#
_symmetry.space_group_name_H-M   'P 1'
#
loop_
_entity.id
_entity.type
_entity.pdbx_description
1 polymer ?
#
loop_
_entity_poly.entity_id
_entity_poly.type
_entity_poly.pdbx_seq_one_letter_code
_entity_poly.pdbx_strand_id
1 'polypeptide(L)'
;MIGRIEKKHFRMNINSENSTGIVLVILLLITLSFTCWIPQGSAVATSTSGEDSIDGYKGPEYCSECHKEEYTEWLEKDHAKAFEKSDFQMAWLETGKANYCLRCHTTGFDPQSGDYVLEGISCESCHGPYMEGHPATSMTVDNSADLCGGCHRAVHAPTYEEWLVSGHSRNKVECGSCHISHSLTLRKGNTTVLCLSCHQETLDDVHFIRGIKCATCHMPLTPIDPLSRRTGSTGHTFKVIPEVCATCHVMTHTGPGIVKKETQLPRPSESLSSIRSAIRELERKTLELEMKAETTRNFYVYLGGGLFVGLILGIGIIYAPKRRRE
;
A
#
# COMPACT_ATOMS: atom_id res chain seq x y z
N MET A 1 -8.54 -13.43 88.79
CA MET A 1 -10.01 -13.39 88.96
C MET A 1 -10.61 -12.52 87.86
N ILE A 2 -11.76 -12.96 87.36
CA ILE A 2 -12.44 -12.60 86.11
C ILE A 2 -13.13 -11.22 86.17
N GLY A 3 -13.35 -10.57 85.02
CA GLY A 3 -14.46 -9.61 84.80
C GLY A 3 -14.08 -8.38 83.96
N ARG A 4 -14.21 -8.42 82.62
CA ARG A 4 -15.37 -7.99 81.80
C ARG A 4 -15.53 -6.46 81.71
N ILE A 5 -15.11 -5.87 80.58
CA ILE A 5 -15.49 -4.51 80.15
C ILE A 5 -16.16 -4.61 78.77
N GLU A 6 -17.39 -4.11 78.68
CA GLU A 6 -18.24 -4.08 77.49
C GLU A 6 -17.73 -3.08 76.43
N LYS A 7 -17.84 -3.46 75.16
CA LYS A 7 -17.65 -2.58 74.00
C LYS A 7 -18.93 -1.79 73.71
N LYS A 8 -18.88 -0.46 73.80
CA LYS A 8 -19.89 0.42 73.19
C LYS A 8 -19.61 0.57 71.69
N HIS A 9 -20.55 0.14 70.86
CA HIS A 9 -20.53 0.34 69.41
C HIS A 9 -21.02 1.75 69.05
N PHE A 10 -20.18 2.53 68.38
CA PHE A 10 -20.53 3.79 67.74
C PHE A 10 -21.27 3.50 66.42
N ARG A 11 -22.57 3.81 66.34
CA ARG A 11 -23.36 3.78 65.11
C ARG A 11 -23.26 5.15 64.43
N MET A 12 -22.64 5.20 63.25
CA MET A 12 -22.78 6.34 62.32
C MET A 12 -24.14 6.25 61.64
N ASN A 13 -24.97 7.28 61.83
CA ASN A 13 -26.24 7.46 61.14
C ASN A 13 -25.94 8.20 59.82
N ILE A 14 -26.04 7.50 58.68
CA ILE A 14 -25.92 8.11 57.34
C ILE A 14 -27.35 8.36 56.86
N ASN A 15 -27.76 9.63 56.81
CA ASN A 15 -29.06 10.03 56.27
C ASN A 15 -29.14 9.66 54.78
N SER A 16 -30.18 8.91 54.42
CA SER A 16 -30.39 8.28 53.11
C SER A 16 -30.70 9.23 51.95
N GLU A 17 -30.86 10.53 52.21
CA GLU A 17 -31.26 11.51 51.19
C GLU A 17 -30.08 12.09 50.39
N ASN A 18 -28.85 12.08 50.95
CA ASN A 18 -27.67 12.61 50.25
C ASN A 18 -26.85 11.53 49.53
N SER A 19 -27.06 10.25 49.86
CA SER A 19 -26.36 9.12 49.24
C SER A 19 -26.89 8.79 47.85
N THR A 20 -28.18 9.03 47.59
CA THR A 20 -28.81 8.79 46.28
C THR A 20 -28.36 9.83 45.24
N GLY A 21 -28.24 11.10 45.63
CA GLY A 21 -27.76 12.18 44.76
C GLY A 21 -26.30 12.00 44.32
N ILE A 22 -25.42 11.58 45.23
CA ILE A 22 -23.99 11.37 44.91
C ILE A 22 -23.79 10.15 44.00
N VAL A 23 -24.55 9.06 44.22
CA VAL A 23 -24.50 7.87 43.35
C VAL A 23 -25.04 8.18 41.95
N LEU A 24 -26.11 8.98 41.83
CA LEU A 24 -26.65 9.41 40.53
C LEU A 24 -25.68 10.32 39.76
N VAL A 25 -24.98 11.23 40.43
CA VAL A 25 -23.99 12.11 39.79
C VAL A 25 -22.75 11.32 39.34
N ILE A 26 -22.29 10.36 40.13
CA ILE A 26 -21.17 9.49 39.74
C ILE A 26 -21.56 8.58 38.57
N LEU A 27 -22.78 8.03 38.55
CA LEU A 27 -23.29 7.24 37.43
C LEU A 27 -23.47 8.09 36.15
N LEU A 28 -23.91 9.35 36.26
CA LEU A 28 -23.99 10.29 35.14
C LEU A 28 -22.63 10.69 34.59
N LEU A 29 -21.63 10.89 35.45
CA LEU A 29 -20.26 11.22 35.01
C LEU A 29 -19.56 10.03 34.37
N ILE A 30 -19.82 8.80 34.83
CA ILE A 30 -19.29 7.57 34.21
C ILE A 30 -19.94 7.31 32.84
N THR A 31 -21.24 7.58 32.66
CA THR A 31 -21.91 7.43 31.35
C THR A 31 -21.53 8.52 30.37
N LEU A 32 -21.33 9.78 30.81
CA LEU A 32 -20.79 10.87 29.98
C LEU A 32 -19.32 10.67 29.58
N SER A 33 -18.55 9.91 30.36
CA SER A 33 -17.17 9.54 30.01
C SER A 33 -17.09 8.37 29.02
N PHE A 34 -18.14 7.54 28.94
CA PHE A 34 -18.20 6.39 28.02
C PHE A 34 -18.74 6.75 26.63
N THR A 35 -19.43 7.89 26.45
CA THR A 35 -19.97 8.31 25.15
C THR A 35 -18.97 9.06 24.27
N CYS A 36 -17.76 9.35 24.76
CA CYS A 36 -16.68 9.97 23.97
C CYS A 36 -15.74 8.94 23.30
N TRP A 37 -16.04 7.64 23.43
CA TRP A 37 -15.22 6.56 22.88
C TRP A 37 -16.02 5.61 21.99
N ILE A 38 -16.92 6.17 21.19
CA ILE A 38 -17.44 5.48 20.00
C ILE A 38 -16.62 6.02 18.82
N PRO A 39 -15.79 5.20 18.15
CA PRO A 39 -15.20 5.61 16.89
C PRO A 39 -16.37 5.91 15.95
N GLN A 40 -16.49 7.16 15.52
CA GLN A 40 -17.41 7.53 14.47
C GLN A 40 -17.03 6.69 13.26
N GLY A 41 -17.82 5.65 12.96
CA GLY A 41 -17.76 4.99 11.67
C GLY A 41 -17.99 6.08 10.64
N SER A 42 -17.01 6.25 9.75
CA SER A 42 -17.06 7.22 8.67
C SER A 42 -18.42 7.11 7.98
N ALA A 43 -19.15 8.24 7.94
CA ALA A 43 -20.30 8.35 7.08
C ALA A 43 -19.84 8.02 5.66
N VAL A 44 -20.46 7.00 5.05
CA VAL A 44 -20.34 6.78 3.62
C VAL A 44 -20.98 8.01 2.97
N ALA A 45 -20.13 8.90 2.45
CA ALA A 45 -20.57 9.93 1.54
C ALA A 45 -21.06 9.22 0.28
N THR A 46 -22.38 9.09 0.16
CA THR A 46 -23.00 8.81 -1.14
C THR A 46 -22.77 10.04 -2.00
N SER A 47 -21.77 10.00 -2.87
CA SER A 47 -21.53 11.04 -3.87
C SER A 47 -22.65 11.01 -4.89
N THR A 48 -23.64 11.88 -4.70
CA THR A 48 -24.60 12.24 -5.73
C THR A 48 -23.87 12.94 -6.87
N SER A 49 -23.91 12.35 -8.05
CA SER A 49 -23.60 12.96 -9.33
C SER A 49 -24.26 14.35 -9.46
N GLY A 50 -23.45 15.40 -9.64
CA GLY A 50 -23.93 16.76 -9.87
C GLY A 50 -22.86 17.83 -9.69
N GLU A 51 -22.03 18.02 -10.71
CA GLU A 51 -21.68 19.32 -11.30
C GLU A 51 -21.18 20.44 -10.36
N ASP A 52 -20.07 20.19 -9.67
CA ASP A 52 -19.07 21.22 -9.39
C ASP A 52 -17.70 20.53 -9.30
N SER A 53 -16.77 20.89 -10.19
CA SER A 53 -15.47 20.24 -10.32
C SER A 53 -14.65 20.43 -9.05
N ILE A 54 -14.47 19.36 -8.27
CA ILE A 54 -13.50 19.32 -7.19
C ILE A 54 -12.10 19.46 -7.83
N ASP A 55 -11.40 20.55 -7.50
CA ASP A 55 -9.99 20.78 -7.83
C ASP A 55 -9.60 20.68 -9.32
N GLY A 56 -10.49 21.15 -10.21
CA GLY A 56 -10.17 21.26 -11.65
C GLY A 56 -10.26 19.94 -12.43
N TYR A 57 -10.67 18.85 -11.79
CA TYR A 57 -10.98 17.60 -12.47
C TYR A 57 -12.32 17.71 -13.21
N LYS A 58 -12.37 17.27 -14.48
CA LYS A 58 -13.57 17.31 -15.32
C LYS A 58 -14.15 15.93 -15.63
N GLY A 59 -13.38 14.87 -15.39
CA GLY A 59 -13.80 13.50 -15.65
C GLY A 59 -13.66 13.08 -17.12
N PRO A 60 -13.67 11.76 -17.38
CA PRO A 60 -13.42 11.20 -18.69
C PRO A 60 -14.54 11.52 -19.70
N GLU A 61 -15.79 11.73 -19.25
CA GLU A 61 -16.91 12.11 -20.10
C GLU A 61 -16.68 13.46 -20.76
N TYR A 62 -16.15 14.44 -20.01
CA TYR A 62 -15.79 15.74 -20.55
C TYR A 62 -14.71 15.61 -21.63
N CYS A 63 -13.68 14.80 -21.38
CA CYS A 63 -12.64 14.51 -22.39
C CYS A 63 -13.23 13.83 -23.64
N SER A 64 -14.23 12.96 -23.46
CA SER A 64 -14.87 12.20 -24.54
C SER A 64 -15.62 13.07 -25.56
N GLU A 65 -15.97 14.31 -25.21
CA GLU A 65 -16.62 15.23 -26.16
C GLU A 65 -15.74 15.50 -27.40
N CYS A 66 -14.42 15.53 -27.21
CA CYS A 66 -13.43 15.74 -28.27
C CYS A 66 -12.53 14.51 -28.55
N HIS A 67 -12.21 13.69 -27.54
CA HIS A 67 -11.30 12.53 -27.64
C HIS A 67 -12.07 11.20 -27.66
N LYS A 68 -12.90 11.01 -28.68
CA LYS A 68 -13.87 9.91 -28.75
C LYS A 68 -13.20 8.56 -28.94
N GLU A 69 -12.21 8.50 -29.82
CA GLU A 69 -11.48 7.28 -30.14
C GLU A 69 -10.72 6.78 -28.91
N GLU A 70 -9.93 7.64 -28.26
CA GLU A 70 -9.18 7.29 -27.06
C GLU A 70 -10.10 6.91 -25.90
N TYR A 71 -11.20 7.65 -25.70
CA TYR A 71 -12.19 7.34 -24.67
C TYR A 71 -12.81 5.96 -24.89
N THR A 72 -13.22 5.66 -26.12
CA THR A 72 -13.82 4.36 -26.46
C THR A 72 -12.83 3.21 -26.26
N GLU A 73 -11.57 3.42 -26.62
CA GLU A 73 -10.52 2.43 -26.37
C GLU A 73 -10.28 2.21 -24.88
N TRP A 74 -10.19 3.29 -24.09
CA TRP A 74 -9.90 3.26 -22.65
C TRP A 74 -11.03 2.65 -21.83
N LEU A 75 -12.29 3.00 -22.12
CA LEU A 75 -13.47 2.64 -21.33
C LEU A 75 -13.59 1.12 -21.12
N GLU A 76 -13.15 0.34 -22.10
CA GLU A 76 -13.25 -1.12 -22.04
C GLU A 76 -12.09 -1.80 -21.32
N LYS A 77 -11.05 -1.05 -20.93
CA LYS A 77 -9.79 -1.58 -20.40
C LYS A 77 -9.73 -1.57 -18.88
N ASP A 78 -8.70 -2.25 -18.39
CA ASP A 78 -8.48 -2.50 -16.97
C ASP A 78 -8.31 -1.23 -16.13
N HIS A 79 -7.79 -0.14 -16.70
CA HIS A 79 -7.64 1.13 -16.00
C HIS A 79 -9.00 1.80 -15.72
N ALA A 80 -9.87 1.88 -16.73
CA ALA A 80 -11.23 2.39 -16.54
C ALA A 80 -11.99 1.57 -15.50
N LYS A 81 -11.87 0.24 -15.57
CA LYS A 81 -12.57 -0.70 -14.70
C LYS A 81 -11.84 -1.03 -13.40
N ALA A 82 -10.74 -0.33 -13.08
CA ALA A 82 -9.83 -0.70 -11.99
C ALA A 82 -10.54 -0.79 -10.63
N PHE A 83 -11.51 0.10 -10.40
CA PHE A 83 -12.30 0.12 -9.18
C PHE A 83 -13.40 -0.94 -9.17
N GLU A 84 -14.00 -1.28 -10.30
CA GLU A 84 -15.17 -2.17 -10.34
C GLU A 84 -14.80 -3.65 -10.30
N LYS A 85 -13.54 -4.00 -10.57
CA LYS A 85 -13.09 -5.39 -10.59
C LYS A 85 -13.42 -6.12 -9.29
N SER A 86 -14.08 -7.28 -9.43
CA SER A 86 -14.47 -8.12 -8.28
C SER A 86 -13.31 -8.47 -7.37
N ASP A 87 -12.16 -8.81 -7.95
CA ASP A 87 -10.96 -9.20 -7.21
C ASP A 87 -10.45 -8.04 -6.34
N PHE A 88 -10.50 -6.82 -6.89
CA PHE A 88 -10.18 -5.61 -6.13
C PHE A 88 -11.23 -5.35 -5.05
N GLN A 89 -12.53 -5.38 -5.38
CA GLN A 89 -13.59 -5.10 -4.42
C GLN A 89 -13.54 -6.07 -3.22
N MET A 90 -13.29 -7.35 -3.47
CA MET A 90 -13.10 -8.35 -2.41
C MET A 90 -11.87 -8.02 -1.55
N ALA A 91 -10.71 -7.77 -2.17
CA ALA A 91 -9.49 -7.43 -1.44
C ALA A 91 -9.65 -6.12 -0.64
N TRP A 92 -10.29 -5.12 -1.22
CA TRP A 92 -10.55 -3.84 -0.55
C TRP A 92 -11.46 -4.02 0.66
N LEU A 93 -12.53 -4.82 0.55
CA LEU A 93 -13.38 -5.18 1.68
C LEU A 93 -12.62 -5.97 2.76
N GLU A 94 -11.79 -6.94 2.39
CA GLU A 94 -10.97 -7.73 3.32
C GLU A 94 -10.00 -6.86 4.13
N THR A 95 -9.50 -5.77 3.54
CA THR A 95 -8.63 -4.80 4.23
C THR A 95 -9.39 -3.81 5.12
N GLY A 96 -10.71 -3.93 5.25
CA GLY A 96 -11.54 -2.96 5.95
C GLY A 96 -11.64 -1.63 5.19
N LYS A 97 -11.63 -1.68 3.85
CA LYS A 97 -11.63 -0.53 2.94
C LYS A 97 -10.44 0.40 3.14
N ALA A 98 -9.23 -0.15 3.22
CA ALA A 98 -8.05 0.65 3.51
C ALA A 98 -7.76 1.71 2.43
N ASN A 99 -7.51 2.96 2.84
CA ASN A 99 -7.32 4.10 1.92
C ASN A 99 -6.12 3.92 0.98
N TYR A 100 -5.08 3.16 1.36
CA TYR A 100 -3.91 2.97 0.50
C TYR A 100 -4.26 2.26 -0.82
N CYS A 101 -5.36 1.51 -0.86
CA CYS A 101 -5.89 0.89 -2.08
C CYS A 101 -6.33 1.95 -3.09
N LEU A 102 -6.90 3.06 -2.62
CA LEU A 102 -7.50 4.08 -3.46
C LEU A 102 -6.46 4.86 -4.27
N ARG A 103 -5.21 4.94 -3.78
CA ARG A 103 -4.08 5.52 -4.53
C ARG A 103 -3.94 4.96 -5.95
N CYS A 104 -4.29 3.68 -6.14
CA CYS A 104 -4.08 2.96 -7.40
C CYS A 104 -5.37 2.58 -8.13
N HIS A 105 -6.52 2.79 -7.50
CA HIS A 105 -7.83 2.35 -8.00
C HIS A 105 -8.83 3.50 -8.15
N THR A 106 -8.40 4.73 -7.92
CA THR A 106 -9.22 5.94 -8.07
C THR A 106 -8.38 7.05 -8.71
N THR A 107 -9.05 8.08 -9.22
CA THR A 107 -8.40 9.29 -9.75
C THR A 107 -8.53 10.44 -8.76
N GLY A 108 -7.45 11.22 -8.62
CA GLY A 108 -7.42 12.39 -7.74
C GLY A 108 -7.38 12.02 -6.25
N PHE A 109 -6.77 10.89 -5.90
CA PHE A 109 -6.65 10.46 -4.50
C PHE A 109 -5.72 11.38 -3.69
N ASP A 110 -6.23 11.92 -2.58
CA ASP A 110 -5.44 12.66 -1.59
C ASP A 110 -5.05 11.76 -0.41
N PRO A 111 -3.75 11.48 -0.18
CA PRO A 111 -3.32 10.69 0.96
C PRO A 111 -3.54 11.36 2.33
N GLN A 112 -3.77 12.68 2.39
CA GLN A 112 -3.99 13.39 3.65
C GLN A 112 -5.43 13.22 4.15
N SER A 113 -6.41 13.48 3.29
CA SER A 113 -7.82 13.29 3.67
C SER A 113 -8.28 11.84 3.48
N GLY A 114 -7.69 11.11 2.54
CA GLY A 114 -8.16 9.80 2.10
C GLY A 114 -9.27 9.86 1.06
N ASP A 115 -9.63 11.05 0.58
CA ASP A 115 -10.65 11.26 -0.43
C ASP A 115 -10.09 11.04 -1.84
N TYR A 116 -11.00 10.88 -2.80
CA TYR A 116 -10.70 10.79 -4.23
C TYR A 116 -11.80 11.49 -5.02
N VAL A 117 -11.51 11.82 -6.28
CA VAL A 117 -12.45 12.55 -7.14
C VAL A 117 -13.32 11.60 -7.97
N LEU A 118 -12.72 10.56 -8.55
CA LEU A 118 -13.43 9.61 -9.42
C LEU A 118 -13.03 8.18 -9.09
N GLU A 119 -14.00 7.26 -9.21
CA GLU A 119 -13.72 5.83 -9.20
C GLU A 119 -12.99 5.43 -10.50
N GLY A 120 -12.01 4.52 -10.37
CA GLY A 120 -11.21 4.06 -11.50
C GLY A 120 -10.08 5.01 -11.91
N ILE A 121 -9.24 4.55 -12.83
CA ILE A 121 -8.13 5.33 -13.37
C ILE A 121 -8.59 6.01 -14.66
N SER A 122 -8.96 7.30 -14.55
CA SER A 122 -9.44 8.15 -15.64
C SER A 122 -8.30 8.85 -16.38
N CYS A 123 -8.65 9.60 -17.43
CA CYS A 123 -7.73 10.40 -18.24
C CYS A 123 -6.79 11.27 -17.38
N GLU A 124 -7.36 11.88 -16.34
CA GLU A 124 -6.69 12.86 -15.49
C GLU A 124 -5.71 12.22 -14.50
N SER A 125 -5.70 10.88 -14.37
CA SER A 125 -4.64 10.17 -13.64
C SER A 125 -3.28 10.24 -14.33
N CYS A 126 -3.25 10.41 -15.66
CA CYS A 126 -2.01 10.51 -16.45
C CYS A 126 -1.82 11.89 -17.09
N HIS A 127 -2.92 12.54 -17.49
CA HIS A 127 -2.91 13.87 -18.11
C HIS A 127 -2.96 15.02 -17.09
N GLY A 128 -3.16 14.69 -15.80
CA GLY A 128 -3.43 15.66 -14.75
C GLY A 128 -4.84 16.26 -14.84
N PRO A 129 -5.22 17.14 -13.89
CA PRO A 129 -6.47 17.88 -13.94
C PRO A 129 -6.55 18.74 -15.20
N TYR A 130 -7.78 19.01 -15.67
CA TYR A 130 -8.01 19.86 -16.84
C TYR A 130 -7.25 21.20 -16.76
N MET A 131 -6.55 21.53 -17.85
CA MET A 131 -5.82 22.78 -17.99
C MET A 131 -6.67 23.79 -18.76
N GLU A 132 -6.94 24.94 -18.15
CA GLU A 132 -7.62 26.05 -18.80
C GLU A 132 -6.86 26.48 -20.06
N GLY A 133 -7.58 26.65 -21.17
CA GLY A 133 -7.01 26.96 -22.49
C GLY A 133 -6.78 25.75 -23.40
N HIS A 134 -7.00 24.51 -22.93
CA HIS A 134 -7.14 23.36 -23.81
C HIS A 134 -8.48 23.45 -24.58
N PRO A 135 -8.50 23.33 -25.94
CA PRO A 135 -7.48 22.71 -26.80
C PRO A 135 -6.44 23.63 -27.44
N ALA A 136 -6.52 24.95 -27.27
CA ALA A 136 -5.53 25.88 -27.82
C ALA A 136 -4.12 25.63 -27.25
N THR A 137 -4.05 25.17 -26.00
CA THR A 137 -2.84 24.61 -25.38
C THR A 137 -3.04 23.11 -25.16
N SER A 138 -2.08 22.29 -25.58
CA SER A 138 -2.15 20.84 -25.35
C SER A 138 -1.96 20.51 -23.88
N MET A 139 -2.73 19.53 -23.40
CA MET A 139 -2.54 18.95 -22.06
C MET A 139 -1.12 18.38 -21.93
N THR A 140 -0.58 18.44 -20.71
CA THR A 140 0.68 17.74 -20.41
C THR A 140 0.39 16.24 -20.33
N VAL A 141 1.29 15.43 -20.87
CA VAL A 141 1.20 13.97 -20.77
C VAL A 141 2.47 13.48 -20.09
N ASP A 142 2.33 12.98 -18.86
CA ASP A 142 3.42 12.24 -18.22
C ASP A 142 3.34 10.77 -18.72
N ASN A 143 4.40 10.32 -19.37
CA ASN A 143 4.54 8.95 -19.86
C ASN A 143 5.78 8.25 -19.27
N SER A 144 6.33 8.81 -18.20
CA SER A 144 7.44 8.23 -17.48
C SER A 144 7.07 6.88 -16.87
N ALA A 145 8.04 5.99 -16.75
CA ALA A 145 7.88 4.76 -15.99
C ALA A 145 7.53 5.05 -14.53
N ASP A 146 7.95 6.19 -13.97
CA ASP A 146 7.67 6.61 -12.60
C ASP A 146 6.16 6.84 -12.37
N LEU A 147 5.47 7.48 -13.32
CA LEU A 147 4.01 7.61 -13.28
C LEU A 147 3.33 6.23 -13.25
N CYS A 148 3.75 5.30 -14.11
CA CYS A 148 3.20 3.94 -14.13
C CYS A 148 3.52 3.19 -12.82
N GLY A 149 4.76 3.35 -12.34
CA GLY A 149 5.22 2.90 -11.04
C GLY A 149 4.47 3.55 -9.89
N GLY A 150 3.72 4.63 -10.16
CA GLY A 150 2.62 5.21 -9.40
C GLY A 150 1.66 4.19 -8.79
N CYS A 151 1.44 3.08 -9.49
CA CYS A 151 0.49 2.03 -9.12
C CYS A 151 1.06 0.64 -9.34
N HIS A 152 1.79 0.43 -10.45
CA HIS A 152 2.39 -0.85 -10.81
C HIS A 152 3.68 -1.10 -10.04
N ARG A 153 3.57 -1.11 -8.71
CA ARG A 153 4.66 -1.36 -7.79
C ARG A 153 4.31 -2.44 -6.75
N ALA A 154 5.35 -2.94 -6.11
CA ALA A 154 5.28 -3.82 -4.95
C ALA A 154 4.54 -5.15 -5.20
N VAL A 155 4.19 -5.82 -4.12
CA VAL A 155 3.84 -7.26 -4.09
C VAL A 155 2.59 -7.63 -4.88
N HIS A 156 1.73 -6.67 -5.23
CA HIS A 156 0.50 -6.92 -6.00
C HIS A 156 0.58 -6.43 -7.45
N ALA A 157 1.66 -5.72 -7.83
CA ALA A 157 1.90 -5.28 -9.19
C ALA A 157 3.40 -4.99 -9.43
N PRO A 158 4.31 -5.98 -9.42
CA PRO A 158 5.76 -5.76 -9.29
C PRO A 158 6.45 -5.25 -10.58
N THR A 159 5.69 -4.90 -11.61
CA THR A 159 6.20 -4.59 -12.95
C THR A 159 7.22 -3.46 -12.96
N TYR A 160 7.02 -2.40 -12.16
CA TYR A 160 7.96 -1.29 -12.12
C TYR A 160 9.30 -1.68 -11.49
N GLU A 161 9.30 -2.43 -10.38
CA GLU A 161 10.54 -2.94 -9.78
C GLU A 161 11.30 -3.90 -10.70
N GLU A 162 10.56 -4.73 -11.44
CA GLU A 162 11.15 -5.59 -12.46
C GLU A 162 11.80 -4.78 -13.59
N TRP A 163 11.10 -3.75 -14.08
CA TRP A 163 11.63 -2.85 -15.10
C TRP A 163 12.88 -2.11 -14.59
N LEU A 164 12.88 -1.59 -13.35
CA LEU A 164 13.99 -0.85 -12.76
C LEU A 164 15.33 -1.61 -12.82
N VAL A 165 15.30 -2.94 -12.70
CA VAL A 165 16.51 -3.78 -12.75
C VAL A 165 16.91 -4.22 -14.16
N SER A 166 16.09 -3.92 -15.17
CA SER A 166 16.28 -4.34 -16.56
C SER A 166 17.34 -3.51 -17.31
N GLY A 167 17.76 -4.01 -18.47
CA GLY A 167 18.57 -3.23 -19.41
C GLY A 167 17.80 -2.06 -20.02
N HIS A 168 16.49 -2.18 -20.19
CA HIS A 168 15.63 -1.15 -20.76
C HIS A 168 15.54 0.08 -19.85
N SER A 169 15.38 -0.10 -18.53
CA SER A 169 15.40 1.02 -17.57
C SER A 169 16.74 1.76 -17.56
N ARG A 170 17.87 1.03 -17.57
CA ARG A 170 19.21 1.64 -17.66
C ARG A 170 19.41 2.49 -18.91
N ASN A 171 18.68 2.21 -19.98
CA ASN A 171 18.72 2.96 -21.24
C ASN A 171 17.51 3.90 -21.41
N LYS A 172 16.74 4.16 -20.34
CA LYS A 172 15.58 5.07 -20.33
C LYS A 172 14.51 4.71 -21.35
N VAL A 173 14.31 3.41 -21.59
CA VAL A 173 13.19 2.92 -22.40
C VAL A 173 11.97 2.83 -21.50
N GLU A 174 11.11 3.83 -21.59
CA GLU A 174 9.91 3.97 -20.78
C GLU A 174 8.83 2.92 -21.11
N CYS A 175 7.88 2.69 -20.19
CA CYS A 175 6.75 1.77 -20.39
C CYS A 175 5.98 2.06 -21.69
N GLY A 176 5.77 3.35 -21.95
CA GLY A 176 5.11 3.86 -23.14
C GLY A 176 5.89 3.66 -24.44
N SER A 177 7.13 3.14 -24.42
CA SER A 177 7.86 2.75 -25.64
C SER A 177 7.38 1.40 -26.19
N CYS A 178 6.81 0.56 -25.32
CA CYS A 178 6.30 -0.76 -25.67
C CYS A 178 4.77 -0.80 -25.65
N HIS A 179 4.13 -0.10 -24.71
CA HIS A 179 2.68 -0.12 -24.52
C HIS A 179 2.02 1.18 -24.99
N ILE A 180 0.74 1.07 -25.37
CA ILE A 180 -0.17 2.19 -25.62
C ILE A 180 -1.04 2.37 -24.38
N SER A 181 -1.03 3.55 -23.76
CA SER A 181 -1.69 3.80 -22.47
C SER A 181 -3.22 3.77 -22.53
N HIS A 182 -3.83 4.11 -23.68
CA HIS A 182 -5.29 4.09 -23.84
C HIS A 182 -5.82 2.65 -24.01
N SER A 183 -5.21 1.86 -24.89
CA SER A 183 -5.68 0.51 -25.21
C SER A 183 -5.04 -0.61 -24.38
N LEU A 184 -3.97 -0.30 -23.64
CA LEU A 184 -3.12 -1.26 -22.90
C LEU A 184 -2.50 -2.35 -23.79
N THR A 185 -2.38 -2.09 -25.08
CA THR A 185 -1.80 -3.01 -26.08
C THR A 185 -0.36 -2.68 -26.40
N LEU A 186 0.31 -3.56 -27.16
CA LEU A 186 1.64 -3.29 -27.68
C LEU A 186 1.60 -2.26 -28.81
N ARG A 187 2.58 -1.35 -28.85
CA ARG A 187 2.74 -0.35 -29.91
C ARG A 187 2.93 -0.92 -31.30
N LYS A 188 3.42 -2.16 -31.38
CA LYS A 188 3.70 -2.86 -32.64
C LYS A 188 3.14 -4.26 -32.54
N GLY A 189 2.33 -4.63 -33.54
CA GLY A 189 1.70 -5.94 -33.76
C GLY A 189 1.84 -6.95 -32.62
N ASN A 190 2.97 -7.65 -32.57
CA ASN A 190 3.29 -8.60 -31.50
C ASN A 190 4.68 -8.36 -30.93
N THR A 191 5.01 -9.10 -29.87
CA THR A 191 6.28 -8.99 -29.13
C THR A 191 7.52 -9.14 -30.02
N THR A 192 7.52 -10.06 -30.99
CA THR A 192 8.64 -10.19 -31.94
C THR A 192 8.81 -8.92 -32.78
N VAL A 193 7.74 -8.41 -33.38
CA VAL A 193 7.81 -7.18 -34.21
C VAL A 193 8.23 -5.97 -33.38
N LEU A 194 7.74 -5.88 -32.14
CA LEU A 194 8.10 -4.80 -31.22
C LEU A 194 9.60 -4.84 -30.87
N CYS A 195 10.12 -6.00 -30.43
CA CYS A 195 11.53 -6.13 -30.07
C CYS A 195 12.46 -5.82 -31.25
N LEU A 196 12.11 -6.29 -32.46
CA LEU A 196 12.90 -6.08 -33.67
C LEU A 196 12.85 -4.66 -34.22
N SER A 197 12.01 -3.79 -33.66
CA SER A 197 12.05 -2.35 -33.99
C SER A 197 13.33 -1.67 -33.50
N CYS A 198 14.02 -2.26 -32.52
CA CYS A 198 15.30 -1.76 -31.99
C CYS A 198 16.41 -2.83 -31.97
N HIS A 199 16.08 -4.09 -31.65
CA HIS A 199 17.06 -5.18 -31.59
C HIS A 199 17.32 -5.77 -32.98
N GLN A 200 18.58 -5.81 -33.39
CA GLN A 200 19.00 -6.38 -34.67
C GLN A 200 19.48 -7.83 -34.46
N GLU A 201 18.54 -8.78 -34.50
CA GLU A 201 18.82 -10.21 -34.33
C GLU A 201 18.45 -10.99 -35.59
N THR A 202 19.18 -12.07 -35.88
CA THR A 202 18.82 -13.02 -36.94
C THR A 202 17.81 -14.04 -36.39
N LEU A 203 16.73 -14.28 -37.13
CA LEU A 203 15.64 -15.18 -36.72
C LEU A 203 15.75 -16.55 -37.40
N ASP A 204 16.93 -17.16 -37.34
CA ASP A 204 17.24 -18.40 -38.08
C ASP A 204 17.34 -19.64 -37.18
N ASP A 205 17.14 -19.50 -35.87
CA ASP A 205 17.20 -20.64 -34.95
C ASP A 205 15.87 -21.45 -34.86
N VAL A 206 15.98 -22.67 -34.33
CA VAL A 206 14.87 -23.63 -34.25
C VAL A 206 13.68 -23.15 -33.43
N HIS A 207 13.86 -22.21 -32.49
CA HIS A 207 12.77 -21.65 -31.71
C HIS A 207 11.92 -20.72 -32.60
N PHE A 208 12.54 -19.85 -33.39
CA PHE A 208 11.80 -18.98 -34.32
C PHE A 208 11.16 -19.75 -35.47
N ILE A 209 11.84 -20.78 -36.00
CA ILE A 209 11.25 -21.67 -37.03
C ILE A 209 9.98 -22.36 -36.49
N ARG A 210 9.95 -22.69 -35.21
CA ARG A 210 8.75 -23.23 -34.53
C ARG A 210 7.78 -22.16 -34.03
N GLY A 211 7.98 -20.89 -34.40
CA GLY A 211 7.06 -19.80 -34.10
C GLY A 211 7.15 -19.26 -32.67
N ILE A 212 8.15 -19.67 -31.88
CA ILE A 212 8.38 -19.18 -30.52
C ILE A 212 8.77 -17.69 -30.59
N LYS A 213 8.20 -16.89 -29.67
CA LYS A 213 8.36 -15.42 -29.65
C LYS A 213 9.43 -15.02 -28.63
N CYS A 214 10.00 -13.82 -28.79
CA CYS A 214 11.05 -13.33 -27.89
C CYS A 214 10.59 -13.31 -26.43
N ALA A 215 9.38 -12.81 -26.19
CA ALA A 215 8.78 -12.73 -24.85
C ALA A 215 8.58 -14.10 -24.18
N THR A 216 8.50 -15.20 -24.95
CA THR A 216 8.35 -16.55 -24.37
C THR A 216 9.51 -16.89 -23.44
N CYS A 217 10.74 -16.51 -23.79
CA CYS A 217 11.93 -16.76 -22.97
C CYS A 217 12.39 -15.53 -22.20
N HIS A 218 12.25 -14.35 -22.82
CA HIS A 218 12.76 -13.10 -22.23
C HIS A 218 11.79 -12.46 -21.24
N MET A 219 10.48 -12.73 -21.32
CA MET A 219 9.50 -12.19 -20.39
C MET A 219 8.72 -13.32 -19.70
N PRO A 220 9.39 -14.21 -18.96
CA PRO A 220 8.74 -15.34 -18.33
C PRO A 220 7.76 -14.86 -17.25
N LEU A 221 6.51 -15.24 -17.42
CA LEU A 221 5.47 -15.05 -16.43
C LEU A 221 5.54 -16.20 -15.43
N THR A 222 5.55 -15.88 -14.13
CA THR A 222 5.33 -16.91 -13.11
C THR A 222 3.96 -16.68 -12.48
N PRO A 223 3.18 -17.74 -12.22
CA PRO A 223 1.87 -17.58 -11.60
C PRO A 223 1.99 -17.00 -10.19
N ILE A 224 0.88 -16.47 -9.69
CA ILE A 224 0.71 -16.07 -8.29
C ILE A 224 1.03 -17.29 -7.41
N ASP A 225 1.85 -17.11 -6.38
CA ASP A 225 2.08 -18.15 -5.39
C ASP A 225 0.83 -18.30 -4.51
N PRO A 226 0.12 -19.44 -4.57
CA PRO A 226 -1.13 -19.63 -3.83
C PRO A 226 -0.94 -19.57 -2.30
N LEU A 227 0.27 -19.88 -1.81
CA LEU A 227 0.56 -19.94 -0.37
C LEU A 227 0.97 -18.58 0.18
N SER A 228 1.82 -17.84 -0.53
CA SER A 228 2.26 -16.52 -0.07
C SER A 228 1.36 -15.37 -0.53
N ARG A 229 0.38 -15.64 -1.41
CA ARG A 229 -0.44 -14.64 -2.12
C ARG A 229 0.39 -13.56 -2.82
N ARG A 230 1.68 -13.80 -3.05
CA ARG A 230 2.54 -12.88 -3.79
C ARG A 230 2.23 -13.01 -5.26
N THR A 231 2.05 -11.88 -5.94
CA THR A 231 2.00 -11.92 -7.39
C THR A 231 3.32 -12.44 -7.93
N GLY A 232 3.23 -13.28 -8.95
CA GLY A 232 4.42 -13.79 -9.62
C GLY A 232 5.02 -12.73 -10.55
N SER A 233 6.20 -13.06 -11.09
CA SER A 233 6.92 -12.25 -12.07
C SER A 233 6.03 -11.90 -13.26
N THR A 234 6.05 -10.62 -13.65
CA THR A 234 5.38 -10.13 -14.88
C THR A 234 6.32 -10.16 -16.09
N GLY A 235 7.56 -10.62 -15.91
CA GLY A 235 8.53 -10.82 -17.00
C GLY A 235 9.27 -9.56 -17.42
N HIS A 236 9.12 -8.44 -16.71
CA HIS A 236 9.69 -7.14 -17.08
C HIS A 236 11.13 -6.93 -16.61
N THR A 237 11.75 -7.96 -16.03
CA THR A 237 13.20 -7.99 -15.82
C THR A 237 13.96 -8.26 -17.11
N PHE A 238 13.28 -8.81 -18.13
CA PHE A 238 13.82 -9.28 -19.40
C PHE A 238 14.90 -10.38 -19.30
N LYS A 239 15.03 -10.99 -18.11
CA LYS A 239 16.04 -12.01 -17.82
C LYS A 239 15.49 -13.38 -18.17
N VAL A 240 16.28 -14.14 -18.93
CA VAL A 240 16.03 -15.54 -19.19
C VAL A 240 16.48 -16.34 -17.96
N ILE A 241 15.56 -17.11 -17.38
CA ILE A 241 15.84 -18.00 -16.25
C ILE A 241 15.78 -19.45 -16.72
N PRO A 242 16.61 -20.39 -16.21
CA PRO A 242 16.64 -21.77 -16.69
C PRO A 242 15.29 -22.50 -16.67
N GLU A 243 14.40 -22.09 -15.75
CA GLU A 243 13.05 -22.63 -15.58
C GLU A 243 12.19 -22.42 -16.84
N VAL A 244 12.40 -21.33 -17.58
CA VAL A 244 11.64 -21.07 -18.81
C VAL A 244 11.95 -22.11 -19.89
N CYS A 245 13.21 -22.55 -19.96
CA CYS A 245 13.62 -23.61 -20.87
C CYS A 245 12.99 -24.94 -20.45
N ALA A 246 12.88 -25.20 -19.15
CA ALA A 246 12.32 -26.43 -18.59
C ALA A 246 10.82 -26.61 -18.88
N THR A 247 10.10 -25.53 -19.24
CA THR A 247 8.69 -25.62 -19.65
C THR A 247 8.48 -26.46 -20.92
N CYS A 248 9.50 -26.57 -21.77
CA CYS A 248 9.46 -27.33 -23.01
C CYS A 248 10.56 -28.41 -23.09
N HIS A 249 11.72 -28.18 -22.46
CA HIS A 249 12.86 -29.09 -22.48
C HIS A 249 12.95 -29.87 -21.16
N VAL A 250 12.80 -31.20 -21.23
CA VAL A 250 12.80 -32.08 -20.05
C VAL A 250 14.17 -32.14 -19.35
N MET A 251 15.27 -31.80 -20.05
CA MET A 251 16.64 -31.73 -19.50
C MET A 251 17.42 -30.55 -20.09
N THR A 252 17.44 -29.41 -19.38
CA THR A 252 18.11 -28.18 -19.83
C THR A 252 19.58 -28.07 -19.42
N HIS A 253 20.07 -28.97 -18.56
CA HIS A 253 21.45 -28.97 -18.06
C HIS A 253 22.50 -29.57 -19.00
N THR A 254 22.08 -30.14 -20.15
CA THR A 254 22.99 -30.87 -21.06
C THR A 254 22.91 -30.38 -22.51
N GLY A 255 22.55 -29.11 -22.73
CA GLY A 255 22.59 -28.51 -24.06
C GLY A 255 24.04 -28.36 -24.59
N PRO A 256 24.31 -28.62 -25.88
CA PRO A 256 25.63 -28.43 -26.45
C PRO A 256 25.92 -26.93 -26.58
N GLY A 257 26.67 -26.40 -25.61
CA GLY A 257 27.42 -25.16 -25.75
C GLY A 257 26.73 -23.89 -25.29
N ILE A 258 26.69 -23.64 -23.98
CA ILE A 258 27.24 -22.41 -23.37
C ILE A 258 27.82 -22.78 -21.99
N VAL A 259 28.83 -23.66 -21.95
CA VAL A 259 29.78 -23.62 -20.83
C VAL A 259 30.75 -22.50 -21.18
N LYS A 260 30.37 -21.24 -20.91
CA LYS A 260 31.39 -20.22 -20.73
C LYS A 260 32.24 -20.74 -19.58
N LYS A 261 33.48 -21.12 -19.91
CA LYS A 261 34.56 -21.49 -18.99
C LYS A 261 34.25 -20.90 -17.64
N GLU A 262 33.97 -21.78 -16.67
CA GLU A 262 33.72 -21.39 -15.30
C GLU A 262 34.93 -20.58 -14.86
N THR A 263 34.82 -19.26 -14.97
CA THR A 263 35.68 -18.32 -14.28
C THR A 263 35.39 -18.63 -12.84
N GLN A 264 36.25 -19.48 -12.31
CA GLN A 264 36.39 -19.83 -10.92
C GLN A 264 35.92 -18.65 -10.09
N LEU A 265 34.67 -18.75 -9.61
CA LEU A 265 34.09 -17.73 -8.76
C LEU A 265 35.12 -17.55 -7.62
N PRO A 266 35.65 -16.34 -7.40
CA PRO A 266 36.60 -16.14 -6.32
C PRO A 266 35.88 -16.58 -5.06
N ARG A 267 36.42 -17.62 -4.39
CA ARG A 267 35.89 -18.14 -3.13
C ARG A 267 35.71 -16.93 -2.20
N PRO A 268 34.48 -16.58 -1.77
CA PRO A 268 34.28 -15.40 -0.95
C PRO A 268 34.61 -15.77 0.50
N SER A 269 35.90 -15.91 0.82
CA SER A 269 36.31 -16.17 2.19
C SER A 269 36.37 -14.88 3.03
N GLU A 270 36.69 -13.73 2.41
CA GLU A 270 36.72 -12.45 3.13
C GLU A 270 35.37 -11.71 3.12
N SER A 271 34.67 -11.61 1.98
CA SER A 271 33.45 -10.78 1.92
C SER A 271 32.25 -11.38 2.65
N LEU A 272 32.12 -12.71 2.73
CA LEU A 272 31.05 -13.33 3.52
C LEU A 272 31.21 -13.07 5.01
N SER A 273 32.46 -13.00 5.50
CA SER A 273 32.72 -12.71 6.91
C SER A 273 32.34 -11.27 7.26
N SER A 274 32.65 -10.31 6.37
CA SER A 274 32.32 -8.90 6.55
C SER A 274 30.82 -8.64 6.41
N ILE A 275 30.14 -9.30 5.46
CA ILE A 275 28.69 -9.24 5.31
C ILE A 275 28.00 -9.83 6.55
N ARG A 276 28.47 -10.98 7.06
CA ARG A 276 27.93 -11.57 8.31
C ARG A 276 28.17 -10.68 9.53
N SER A 277 29.28 -9.94 9.59
CA SER A 277 29.48 -8.96 10.67
C SER A 277 28.55 -7.75 10.51
N ALA A 278 28.31 -7.28 9.28
CA ALA A 278 27.42 -6.16 9.03
C ALA A 278 25.96 -6.50 9.38
N ILE A 279 25.49 -7.72 9.04
CA ILE A 279 24.16 -8.20 9.42
C ILE A 279 24.01 -8.22 10.95
N ARG A 280 24.98 -8.80 11.67
CA ARG A 280 24.95 -8.85 13.15
C ARG A 280 25.01 -7.47 13.79
N GLU A 281 25.68 -6.51 13.15
CA GLU A 281 25.70 -5.12 13.60
C GLU A 281 24.33 -4.45 13.40
N LEU A 282 23.69 -4.66 12.24
CA LEU A 282 22.34 -4.16 11.99
C LEU A 282 21.33 -4.76 12.98
N GLU A 283 21.35 -6.08 13.19
CA GLU A 283 20.47 -6.77 14.15
C GLU A 283 20.62 -6.21 15.57
N ARG A 284 21.85 -5.87 15.98
CA ARG A 284 22.09 -5.24 17.29
C ARG A 284 21.49 -3.84 17.36
N LYS A 285 21.65 -3.05 16.30
CA LYS A 285 21.10 -1.68 16.22
C LYS A 285 19.57 -1.68 16.20
N THR A 286 18.94 -2.64 15.53
CA THR A 286 17.47 -2.76 15.54
C THR A 286 16.97 -3.10 16.94
N LEU A 287 17.60 -4.06 17.63
CA LEU A 287 17.30 -4.40 19.02
C LEU A 287 17.47 -3.21 19.97
N GLU A 288 18.55 -2.43 19.80
CA GLU A 288 18.78 -1.24 20.61
C GLU A 288 17.71 -0.16 20.39
N LEU A 289 17.31 0.04 19.13
CA LEU A 289 16.25 1.00 18.78
C LEU A 289 14.89 0.55 19.30
N GLU A 290 14.57 -0.74 19.23
CA GLU A 290 13.34 -1.30 19.79
C GLU A 290 13.30 -1.12 21.32
N MET A 291 14.39 -1.42 22.01
CA MET A 291 14.49 -1.23 23.46
C MET A 291 14.35 0.26 23.84
N LYS A 292 14.96 1.16 23.07
CA LYS A 292 14.81 2.63 23.28
C LYS A 292 13.38 3.08 23.03
N ALA A 293 12.73 2.60 21.98
CA ALA A 293 11.35 2.91 21.66
C ALA A 293 10.40 2.41 22.75
N GLU A 294 10.62 1.20 23.26
CA GLU A 294 9.84 0.64 24.35
C GLU A 294 10.05 1.39 25.67
N THR A 295 11.29 1.72 26.02
CA THR A 295 11.61 2.52 27.21
C THR A 295 10.95 3.90 27.13
N THR A 296 10.98 4.53 25.96
CA THR A 296 10.35 5.83 25.71
C THR A 296 8.83 5.73 25.82
N ARG A 297 8.22 4.72 25.20
CA ARG A 297 6.78 4.44 25.31
C ARG A 297 6.37 4.25 26.78
N ASN A 298 7.10 3.43 27.51
CA ASN A 298 6.82 3.15 28.92
C ASN A 298 6.98 4.42 29.78
N PHE A 299 8.01 5.24 29.53
CA PHE A 299 8.18 6.53 30.20
C PHE A 299 6.96 7.44 30.02
N TYR A 300 6.44 7.59 28.79
CA TYR A 300 5.26 8.40 28.53
C TYR A 300 3.97 7.82 29.12
N VAL A 301 3.83 6.50 29.13
CA VAL A 301 2.70 5.82 29.79
C VAL A 301 2.73 6.05 31.31
N TYR A 302 3.89 5.93 31.96
CA TYR A 302 4.03 6.18 33.40
C TYR A 302 3.88 7.66 33.76
N LEU A 303 4.38 8.57 32.92
CA LEU A 303 4.22 10.01 33.13
C LEU A 303 2.74 10.41 33.01
N GLY A 304 2.06 9.96 31.96
CA GLY A 304 0.64 10.22 31.72
C GLY A 304 -0.25 9.59 32.80
N GLY A 305 0.00 8.33 33.14
CA GLY A 305 -0.72 7.62 34.20
C GLY A 305 -0.49 8.24 35.59
N GLY A 306 0.74 8.64 35.90
CA GLY A 306 1.10 9.29 37.16
C GLY A 306 0.46 10.66 37.33
N LEU A 307 0.45 11.49 36.27
CA LEU A 307 -0.25 12.78 36.25
C LEU A 307 -1.76 12.60 36.48
N PHE A 308 -2.36 11.61 35.83
CA PHE A 308 -3.79 11.32 35.97
C PHE A 308 -4.16 10.88 37.39
N VAL A 309 -3.41 9.94 37.98
CA VAL A 309 -3.63 9.47 39.36
C VAL A 309 -3.39 10.59 40.38
N GLY A 310 -2.34 11.41 40.17
CA GLY A 310 -2.04 12.56 41.04
C GLY A 310 -3.15 13.60 41.04
N LEU A 311 -3.76 13.88 39.89
CA LEU A 311 -4.89 14.79 39.75
C LEU A 311 -6.12 14.27 40.51
N ILE A 312 -6.44 12.98 40.38
CA ILE A 312 -7.56 12.35 41.07
C ILE A 312 -7.37 12.39 42.59
N LEU A 313 -6.18 12.03 43.10
CA LEU A 313 -5.89 12.07 44.53
C LEU A 313 -5.87 13.50 45.08
N GLY A 314 -5.33 14.45 44.33
CA GLY A 314 -5.31 15.87 44.69
C GLY A 314 -6.72 16.46 44.83
N ILE A 315 -7.60 16.18 43.88
CA ILE A 315 -9.02 16.57 43.94
C ILE A 315 -9.70 15.87 45.13
N GLY A 316 -9.44 14.59 45.36
CA GLY A 316 -9.98 13.84 46.50
C GLY A 316 -9.60 14.42 47.86
N ILE A 317 -8.38 14.97 48.01
CA ILE A 317 -7.90 15.61 49.24
C ILE A 317 -8.54 16.98 49.44
N ILE A 318 -8.73 17.76 48.37
CA ILE A 318 -9.38 19.08 48.44
C ILE A 318 -10.85 18.96 48.86
N TYR A 319 -11.53 17.90 48.42
CA TYR A 319 -12.93 17.63 48.76
C TYR A 319 -13.12 16.68 49.96
N ALA A 320 -12.03 16.27 50.63
CA ALA A 320 -12.12 15.44 51.82
C ALA A 320 -12.75 16.26 52.97
N PRO A 321 -13.88 15.82 53.56
CA PRO A 321 -14.56 16.56 54.61
C PRO A 321 -13.65 16.68 55.84
N LYS A 322 -13.31 17.93 56.21
CA LYS A 322 -12.54 18.26 57.41
C LYS A 322 -13.27 17.72 58.64
N ARG A 323 -12.82 16.58 59.18
CA ARG A 323 -13.23 16.13 60.52
C ARG A 323 -12.78 17.20 61.52
N ARG A 324 -13.74 17.97 62.05
CA ARG A 324 -13.51 18.85 63.20
C ARG A 324 -13.06 17.96 64.37
N ARG A 325 -11.89 18.25 64.91
CA ARG A 325 -11.46 17.72 66.21
C ARG A 325 -12.22 18.51 67.27
N GLU A 326 -13.17 17.87 67.91
CA GLU A 326 -13.70 18.25 69.23
C GLU A 326 -12.99 17.39 70.29
#